data_AF-A0A7V1ZFT0-F1
#
_entry.id   AF-A0A7V1ZFT0-F1
#
_cell.length_a   1.000
_cell.length_b   1.000
_cell.length_c   1.000
_cell.angle_alpha   90.00
_cell.angle_beta   90.00
_cell.angle_gamma   90.00
#
_symmetry.space_group_name_H-M   'P 1'
#
loop_
_entity.id
_entity.type
_entity.pdbx_description
1 polymer ?
#
loop_
_entity_poly.entity_id
_entity_poly.type
_entity_poly.pdbx_seq_one_letter_code
_entity_poly.pdbx_strand_id
1 'polypeptide(L)'
;MKKALVISGGGVKGAWALGWIDYNISKNPNFLNEFDLFIGTSIGALISVSLSIGKFKEMKELFLKLTNDDVYTRCPFKIKEKHGIGVYDIKINLFNVFYNLYIKNLATVGDTT
;
A
#
# COMPACT_ATOMS: atom_id res chain seq x y z
N MET A 1 5.84 20.91 24.36
CA MET A 1 5.05 19.68 24.15
C MET A 1 5.49 19.05 22.83
N LYS A 2 5.62 17.72 22.77
CA LYS A 2 5.99 16.99 21.55
C LYS A 2 4.74 16.66 20.73
N LYS A 3 4.81 16.76 19.39
CA LYS A 3 3.72 16.43 18.45
C LYS A 3 4.08 15.20 17.63
N ALA A 4 3.12 14.32 17.42
CA ALA A 4 3.30 13.11 16.63
C ALA A 4 2.25 13.03 15.51
N LEU A 5 2.67 12.65 14.31
CA LEU A 5 1.78 12.25 13.23
C LEU A 5 1.63 10.74 13.26
N VAL A 6 0.43 10.26 13.58
CA VAL A 6 0.13 8.84 13.74
C VAL A 6 -0.69 8.35 12.55
N ILE A 7 -0.15 7.36 11.84
CA ILE A 7 -0.75 6.79 10.63
C ILE A 7 -1.19 5.35 10.94
N SER A 8 -2.50 5.16 11.08
CA SER A 8 -3.10 3.84 11.29
C SER A 8 -2.94 2.97 10.04
N GLY A 9 -2.58 1.69 10.24
CA GLY A 9 -2.40 0.73 9.16
C GLY A 9 -3.68 0.38 8.39
N GLY A 10 -3.49 -0.08 7.16
CA GLY A 10 -4.54 -0.58 6.26
C GLY A 10 -4.28 -0.21 4.80
N GLY A 11 -4.92 -0.94 3.87
CA GLY A 11 -4.78 -0.72 2.42
C GLY A 11 -5.31 0.64 1.97
N VAL A 12 -6.63 0.73 1.76
CA VAL A 12 -7.28 1.98 1.30
C VAL A 12 -7.05 3.18 2.23
N LYS A 13 -6.88 2.94 3.54
CA LYS A 13 -6.57 3.98 4.53
C LYS A 13 -5.18 4.58 4.31
N GLY A 14 -4.20 3.76 3.90
CA GLY A 14 -2.87 4.23 3.52
C GLY A 14 -2.91 5.13 2.28
N ALA A 15 -3.70 4.76 1.27
CA ALA A 15 -3.92 5.58 0.08
C ALA A 15 -4.47 6.97 0.43
N TRP A 16 -5.48 7.00 1.31
CA TRP A 16 -6.07 8.24 1.80
C TRP A 16 -5.07 9.09 2.59
N ALA A 17 -4.29 8.46 3.49
CA ALA A 17 -3.28 9.15 4.29
C ALA A 17 -2.20 9.81 3.42
N LEU A 18 -1.70 9.11 2.40
CA LEU A 18 -0.78 9.67 1.41
C LEU A 18 -1.38 10.90 0.73
N GLY A 19 -2.63 10.83 0.29
CA GLY A 19 -3.33 11.97 -0.32
C GLY A 19 -3.50 13.16 0.63
N TRP A 20 -3.87 12.91 1.88
CA TRP A 20 -4.01 13.95 2.90
C TRP A 20 -2.67 14.63 3.22
N ILE A 21 -1.59 13.86 3.38
CA ILE A 21 -0.25 14.41 3.63
C ILE A 21 0.22 15.24 2.43
N ASP A 22 0.07 14.70 1.22
CA ASP A 22 0.45 15.37 -0.03
C ASP A 22 -0.31 16.71 -0.20
N TYR A 23 -1.61 16.71 0.09
CA TYR A 23 -2.41 17.93 0.10
C TYR A 23 -1.86 18.97 1.09
N ASN A 24 -1.53 18.58 2.32
CA ASN A 24 -1.01 19.52 3.32
C ASN A 24 0.38 20.05 2.95
N ILE A 25 1.29 19.20 2.44
CA ILE A 25 2.60 19.63 1.93
C ILE A 25 2.43 20.63 0.77
N SER A 26 1.45 20.40 -0.12
CA SER A 26 1.17 21.31 -1.23
C SER A 26 0.71 22.70 -0.78
N LYS A 27 0.05 22.79 0.38
CA LYS A 27 -0.42 24.05 0.98
C LYS A 27 0.63 24.72 1.84
N ASN A 28 1.44 23.92 2.54
CA ASN A 28 2.53 24.37 3.39
C ASN A 28 3.74 23.43 3.23
N PRO A 29 4.80 23.84 2.51
CA PRO A 29 5.99 23.00 2.33
C PRO A 29 6.67 22.59 3.64
N ASN A 30 6.48 23.36 4.73
CA ASN A 30 7.04 23.08 6.05
C ASN A 30 6.08 22.28 6.95
N PHE A 31 4.96 21.79 6.43
CA PHE A 31 3.94 21.05 7.20
C PHE A 31 4.54 19.89 8.03
N LEU A 32 5.49 19.14 7.46
CA LEU A 32 6.12 18.02 8.15
C LEU A 32 6.97 18.47 9.35
N ASN A 33 7.46 19.72 9.37
CA ASN A 33 8.23 20.27 10.48
C ASN A 33 7.37 20.57 11.72
N GLU A 34 6.05 20.49 11.59
CA GLU A 34 5.11 20.63 12.71
C GLU A 34 5.10 19.41 13.65
N PHE A 35 5.71 18.30 13.23
CA PHE A 35 5.73 17.03 13.95
C PHE A 35 7.15 16.67 14.37
N ASP A 36 7.29 16.22 15.63
CA ASP A 36 8.55 15.70 16.15
C ASP A 36 8.74 14.20 15.85
N LEU A 37 7.63 13.49 15.61
CA LEU A 37 7.58 12.03 15.52
C LEU A 37 6.62 11.59 14.43
N PHE A 38 7.02 10.58 13.66
CA PHE A 38 6.16 9.84 12.73
C PHE A 38 5.97 8.41 13.26
N ILE A 39 4.73 7.99 13.48
CA ILE A 39 4.40 6.67 14.01
C ILE A 39 3.40 6.00 13.08
N GLY A 40 3.62 4.74 12.75
CA GLY A 40 2.69 4.01 11.91
C GLY A 40 2.75 2.50 12.09
N THR A 41 1.69 1.82 11.69
CA THR A 41 1.56 0.36 11.71
C THR A 41 1.23 -0.18 10.33
N SER A 42 1.70 -1.38 9.96
CA SER A 42 1.51 -1.95 8.61
C SER A 42 1.94 -0.94 7.51
N ILE A 43 1.10 -0.64 6.51
CA ILE A 43 1.38 0.38 5.49
C ILE A 43 1.75 1.74 6.11
N GLY A 44 1.14 2.11 7.24
CA GLY A 44 1.47 3.35 7.95
C GLY A 44 2.94 3.39 8.39
N ALA A 45 3.54 2.26 8.74
CA ALA A 45 4.96 2.19 9.12
C ALA A 45 5.87 2.52 7.92
N LEU A 46 5.54 2.02 6.72
CA LEU A 46 6.27 2.37 5.49
C LEU A 46 6.17 3.87 5.19
N ILE A 47 4.97 4.45 5.34
CA ILE A 47 4.76 5.89 5.16
C ILE A 47 5.55 6.68 6.21
N SER A 48 5.49 6.31 7.48
CA SER A 48 6.21 6.99 8.56
C SER A 48 7.73 6.95 8.37
N VAL A 49 8.29 5.82 7.95
CA VAL A 49 9.72 5.71 7.63
C VAL A 49 10.07 6.56 6.41
N SER A 50 9.25 6.54 5.37
CA SER A 50 9.45 7.38 4.19
C SER A 50 9.45 8.87 4.52
N LEU A 51 8.53 9.32 5.40
CA LEU A 51 8.47 10.70 5.88
C LEU A 51 9.73 11.08 6.67
N SER A 52 10.19 10.22 7.57
CA SER A 52 11.35 10.52 8.43
C SER A 52 12.65 10.65 7.66
N ILE A 53 12.79 9.96 6.52
CA ILE A 53 13.97 10.02 5.65
C ILE A 53 13.81 10.99 4.47
N GLY A 54 12.72 11.75 4.40
CA GLY A 54 12.47 12.74 3.34
C GLY A 54 12.14 12.15 1.97
N LYS A 55 11.72 10.88 1.90
CA LYS A 55 11.40 10.15 0.65
C LYS A 55 9.91 9.96 0.42
N PHE A 56 9.10 10.96 0.79
CA PHE A 56 7.65 10.89 0.71
C PHE A 56 7.15 10.73 -0.73
N LYS A 57 7.78 11.42 -1.68
CA LYS A 57 7.40 11.41 -3.09
C LYS A 57 7.56 10.01 -3.69
N GLU A 58 8.68 9.36 -3.41
CA GLU A 58 9.00 8.01 -3.86
C GLU A 58 8.02 6.99 -3.28
N MET A 59 7.67 7.12 -2.01
CA MET A 59 6.67 6.25 -1.37
C MET A 59 5.28 6.44 -1.99
N LYS A 60 4.87 7.68 -2.25
CA LYS A 60 3.61 7.99 -2.93
C LYS A 60 3.59 7.39 -4.34
N GLU A 61 4.66 7.57 -5.11
CA GLU A 61 4.77 7.00 -6.45
C GLU A 61 4.73 5.47 -6.44
N LEU A 62 5.49 4.84 -5.54
CA LEU A 62 5.46 3.39 -5.35
C LEU A 62 4.05 2.91 -5.05
N PHE A 63 3.37 3.53 -4.08
CA PHE A 63 2.03 3.12 -3.67
C PHE A 63 0.98 3.27 -4.77
N LEU A 64 1.10 4.30 -5.62
CA LEU A 64 0.15 4.55 -6.72
C LEU A 64 0.42 3.69 -7.96
N LYS A 65 1.68 3.29 -8.19
CA LYS A 65 2.09 2.51 -9.36
C LYS A 65 2.10 1.00 -9.10
N LEU A 66 2.03 0.57 -7.83
CA LEU A 66 2.08 -0.85 -7.47
C LEU A 66 0.90 -1.61 -8.10
N THR A 67 1.20 -2.63 -8.88
CA THR A 67 0.22 -3.55 -9.45
C THR A 67 0.35 -4.95 -8.84
N ASN A 68 -0.62 -5.83 -9.09
CA ASN A 68 -0.52 -7.21 -8.62
C ASN A 68 0.62 -7.98 -9.28
N ASP A 69 0.99 -7.62 -10.52
CA ASP A 69 2.07 -8.27 -11.25
C ASP A 69 3.44 -7.89 -10.68
N ASP A 70 3.55 -6.72 -10.02
CA ASP A 70 4.76 -6.31 -9.30
C ASP A 70 4.94 -7.06 -7.97
N VAL A 71 3.83 -7.52 -7.38
CA VAL A 71 3.82 -8.16 -6.04
C VAL A 71 3.86 -9.68 -6.13
N TYR A 72 3.18 -10.26 -7.13
CA TYR A 72 2.95 -11.69 -7.20
C TYR A 72 3.59 -12.31 -8.45
N THR A 73 4.50 -13.26 -8.23
CA THR A 73 4.91 -14.21 -9.27
C THR A 73 3.75 -15.13 -9.68
N ARG A 74 2.89 -15.50 -8.73
CA ARG A 74 1.58 -16.13 -8.99
C ARG A 74 0.50 -15.43 -8.21
N CYS A 75 -0.27 -14.59 -8.91
CA CYS A 75 -1.36 -13.85 -8.31
C CYS A 75 -2.50 -14.80 -7.89
N PRO A 76 -2.96 -14.73 -6.62
CA PRO A 76 -4.08 -15.53 -6.14
C PRO A 76 -5.44 -14.95 -6.54
N PHE A 77 -5.45 -13.79 -7.19
CA PHE A 77 -6.68 -13.07 -7.55
C PHE A 77 -6.87 -13.06 -9.07
N LYS A 78 -8.12 -13.21 -9.51
CA LYS A 78 -8.60 -12.89 -10.86
C LYS A 78 -9.41 -11.62 -10.76
N ILE A 79 -8.88 -10.53 -11.30
CA ILE A 79 -9.54 -9.23 -11.31
C ILE A 79 -10.07 -8.99 -12.71
N LYS A 80 -11.36 -8.70 -12.83
CA LYS A 80 -11.98 -8.30 -14.09
C LYS A 80 -12.77 -7.02 -13.88
N GLU A 81 -12.53 -6.02 -14.70
CA GLU A 81 -13.38 -4.83 -14.70
C GLU A 81 -14.75 -5.16 -15.30
N LYS A 82 -15.81 -4.70 -14.64
CA LYS A 82 -17.19 -4.77 -15.09
C LYS A 82 -17.53 -3.48 -15.82
N HIS A 83 -17.93 -3.62 -17.08
CA HIS A 83 -18.56 -2.57 -17.89
C HIS A 83 -17.74 -1.27 -18.07
N GLY A 84 -16.42 -1.28 -17.83
CA GLY A 84 -15.55 -0.13 -18.08
C GLY A 84 -15.82 1.11 -17.21
N ILE A 85 -16.52 0.94 -16.09
CA ILE A 85 -16.92 2.03 -15.18
C ILE A 85 -16.14 2.01 -13.86
N GLY A 86 -14.99 1.33 -13.80
CA GLY A 86 -14.18 1.23 -12.58
C GLY A 86 -14.79 0.34 -11.48
N VAL A 87 -15.76 -0.52 -11.82
CA VAL A 87 -16.27 -1.55 -10.92
C VAL A 87 -15.51 -2.84 -11.19
N TYR A 88 -14.95 -3.47 -10.17
CA TYR A 88 -14.12 -4.67 -10.32
C TYR A 88 -14.79 -5.90 -9.72
N ASP A 89 -14.80 -7.00 -10.48
CA ASP A 89 -15.11 -8.35 -10.01
C ASP A 89 -13.81 -9.02 -9.58
N ILE A 90 -13.68 -9.31 -8.29
CA ILE A 90 -12.49 -9.91 -7.69
C ILE A 90 -12.84 -11.33 -7.27
N LYS A 91 -12.18 -12.31 -7.89
CA LYS A 91 -12.36 -13.74 -7.59
C LYS A 91 -11.03 -14.37 -7.20
N ILE A 92 -11.08 -15.46 -6.45
CA ILE A 92 -9.89 -16.24 -6.11
C ILE A 92 -9.51 -17.13 -7.32
N ASN A 93 -8.24 -17.11 -7.70
CA ASN A 93 -7.66 -18.05 -8.64
C ASN A 93 -7.35 -19.37 -7.94
N LEU A 94 -8.36 -20.22 -7.77
CA LEU A 94 -8.22 -21.49 -7.07
C LEU A 94 -7.09 -22.35 -7.64
N PHE A 95 -6.89 -22.38 -8.95
CA PHE A 95 -5.81 -23.15 -9.57
C PHE A 95 -4.43 -22.70 -9.08
N ASN A 96 -4.17 -21.39 -9.03
CA ASN A 96 -2.90 -20.85 -8.52
C ASN A 96 -2.72 -21.13 -7.03
N VAL A 97 -3.79 -21.00 -6.24
CA VAL A 97 -3.77 -21.28 -4.80
C VAL A 97 -3.47 -22.76 -4.53
N PHE A 98 -4.15 -23.68 -5.23
CA PHE A 98 -3.91 -25.12 -5.11
C PHE A 98 -2.49 -25.48 -5.55
N TYR A 99 -2.02 -24.91 -6.66
CA TYR A 99 -0.66 -25.13 -7.12
C TYR A 99 0.37 -24.69 -6.06
N ASN A 100 0.18 -23.52 -5.45
CA ASN A 100 1.09 -23.05 -4.41
C ASN A 100 1.08 -23.92 -3.14
N LEU A 101 -0.10 -24.23 -2.63
CA LEU A 101 -0.24 -24.98 -1.37
C LEU A 101 0.21 -26.44 -1.51
N TYR A 102 -0.12 -27.10 -2.61
CA TYR A 102 0.04 -28.56 -2.73
C TYR A 102 1.17 -29.00 -3.67
N ILE A 103 1.49 -28.20 -4.70
CA ILE A 103 2.58 -28.54 -5.63
C ILE A 103 3.89 -27.89 -5.19
N LYS A 104 3.86 -26.62 -4.78
CA LYS A 104 5.03 -25.92 -4.24
C LYS A 104 5.22 -26.07 -2.73
N ASN A 105 4.22 -26.57 -2.01
CA ASN A 105 4.24 -26.72 -0.56
C ASN A 105 4.55 -25.38 0.18
N LEU A 106 4.06 -24.27 -0.36
CA LEU A 106 4.16 -22.95 0.27
C LEU A 106 2.91 -22.70 1.12
N ALA A 107 3.06 -22.16 2.32
CA ALA A 107 1.93 -21.83 3.21
C ALA A 107 1.17 -20.54 2.80
N THR A 108 1.33 -20.08 1.56
CA THR A 108 0.81 -18.80 1.07
C THR A 108 -0.22 -19.00 -0.05
N VAL A 109 -1.25 -18.16 -0.04
CA VAL A 109 -2.29 -18.19 -1.10
C VAL A 109 -1.75 -17.73 -2.45
N GLY A 110 -0.79 -16.81 -2.47
CA GLY A 110 -0.06 -16.32 -3.65
C GLY A 110 1.44 -16.55 -3.52
N ASP A 111 2.16 -16.57 -4.64
CA ASP A 111 3.63 -16.68 -4.69
C ASP A 111 4.13 -15.25 -4.89
N THR A 112 4.77 -14.65 -3.88
CA THR A 112 5.36 -13.31 -3.97
C THR A 112 6.82 -13.43 -4.35
N THR A 113 7.32 -12.45 -5.12
CA THR A 113 8.74 -12.32 -5.46
C THR A 113 9.63 -12.19 -4.24
#